data_AF-A0A919I3A4-F1
#
_entry.id   AF-A0A919I3A4-F1
#
_cell.length_a   1.000
_cell.length_b   1.000
_cell.length_c   1.000
_cell.angle_alpha   90.00
_cell.angle_beta   90.00
_cell.angle_gamma   90.00
#
_symmetry.space_group_name_H-M   'P 1'
#
loop_
_entity.id
_entity.type
_entity.pdbx_description
1 polymer ?
#
loop_
_entity_poly.entity_id
_entity_poly.type
_entity_poly.pdbx_seq_one_letter_code
_entity_poly.pdbx_strand_id
1 'polypeptide(L)' 'MISSELPEVVGMSDRVYVMREGVIAGELQAGDISQESIMTLATGVTDSHLKAGQL' A
#
# COMPACT_ATOMS: atom_id res chain seq x y z
N MET A 1 -12.23 -4.60 8.86
CA MET A 1 -11.59 -3.98 10.04
C MET A 1 -11.55 -2.47 9.83
N ILE A 2 -11.70 -1.68 10.88
CA ILE A 2 -11.55 -0.22 10.83
C ILE A 2 -10.64 0.15 11.99
N SER A 3 -9.48 0.72 11.70
CA SER A 3 -8.50 1.21 12.67
C SER A 3 -7.86 2.50 12.14
N SER A 4 -7.44 3.37 13.04
CA SER A 4 -6.65 4.57 12.75
C SER A 4 -5.14 4.34 12.86
N GLU A 5 -4.71 3.19 13.35
CA GLU A 5 -3.31 2.86 13.59
C GLU A 5 -2.83 1.86 12.53
N LEU A 6 -1.85 2.27 11.70
CA LEU A 6 -1.26 1.39 10.69
C LEU A 6 -0.68 0.08 11.27
N PRO A 7 -0.01 0.06 12.43
CA PRO A 7 0.49 -1.19 13.01
C PRO A 7 -0.61 -2.22 13.28
N GLU A 8 -1.81 -1.79 13.69
CA GLU A 8 -2.94 -2.69 13.92
C GLU A 8 -3.44 -3.29 12.59
N VAL A 9 -3.57 -2.46 11.55
CA VAL A 9 -3.94 -2.92 10.19
C VAL A 9 -2.93 -3.95 9.69
N VAL A 10 -1.64 -3.70 9.88
CA VAL A 10 -0.56 -4.59 9.46
C VAL A 10 -0.58 -5.91 10.20
N GLY A 11 -0.82 -5.89 11.52
CA GLY A 11 -0.80 -7.10 12.34
C GLY A 11 -2.06 -7.97 12.27
N MET A 12 -3.19 -7.41 11.85
CA MET A 12 -4.49 -8.08 11.95
C MET A 12 -5.20 -8.32 10.62
N SER A 13 -4.71 -7.75 9.51
CA SER A 13 -5.37 -7.89 8.20
C SER A 13 -4.67 -8.92 7.33
N ASP A 14 -5.44 -9.84 6.75
CA ASP A 14 -4.93 -10.76 5.72
C ASP A 14 -4.89 -10.13 4.32
N ARG A 15 -5.66 -9.05 4.12
CA ARG A 15 -5.77 -8.32 2.86
C ARG A 15 -6.13 -6.86 3.10
N VAL A 16 -5.44 -5.95 2.42
CA VAL A 16 -5.61 -4.50 2.55
C VAL A 16 -5.83 -3.88 1.18
N TYR A 17 -6.91 -3.10 1.03
CA TYR A 17 -7.10 -2.21 -0.11
C TYR A 17 -6.73 -0.80 0.31
N VAL A 18 -5.83 -0.17 -0.43
CA VAL A 18 -5.45 1.23 -0.20
C VAL A 18 -6.21 2.09 -1.19
N MET A 19 -6.87 3.13 -0.68
CA MET A 19 -7.56 4.12 -1.52
C MET A 19 -6.78 5.44 -1.55
N ARG A 20 -6.79 6.10 -2.69
CA ARG A 20 -6.26 7.45 -2.90
C ARG A 20 -7.20 8.18 -3.83
N GLU A 21 -7.58 9.42 -3.49
CA GLU A 21 -8.44 10.26 -4.34
C GLU A 21 -9.76 9.58 -4.78
N GLY A 22 -10.36 8.78 -3.90
CA GLY A 22 -11.62 8.10 -4.18
C GLY A 22 -11.50 6.85 -5.07
N VAL A 23 -10.29 6.47 -5.48
CA VAL A 23 -10.04 5.23 -6.24
C VAL A 23 -9.18 4.25 -5.44
N ILE A 24 -9.25 2.96 -5.78
CA ILE A 24 -8.34 1.95 -5.24
C ILE A 24 -6.96 2.17 -5.86
N ALA A 25 -5.99 2.54 -5.03
CA ALA A 25 -4.59 2.72 -5.42
C ALA A 25 -3.85 1.38 -5.51
N GLY A 26 -4.27 0.38 -4.73
CA GLY A 26 -3.71 -0.97 -4.80
C GLY A 26 -4.31 -1.94 -3.78
N GLU A 27 -3.97 -3.21 -3.94
CA GLU A 27 -4.29 -4.32 -3.05
C GLU A 27 -2.98 -4.90 -2.51
N LEU A 28 -2.93 -5.20 -1.21
CA LEU A 28 -1.85 -5.90 -0.54
C LEU A 28 -2.40 -7.19 0.07
N GLN A 29 -1.71 -8.30 -0.13
CA GLN A 29 -2.01 -9.57 0.54
C GLN A 29 -1.09 -9.74 1.76
N ALA A 30 -1.42 -10.66 2.67
CA ALA A 30 -0.72 -10.88 3.95
C ALA A 30 0.82 -10.78 3.90
N GLY A 31 1.48 -11.29 2.85
CA GLY A 31 2.94 -11.23 2.71
C GLY A 31 3.50 -9.86 2.31
N ASP A 32 2.68 -9.00 1.70
CA ASP A 32 3.06 -7.69 1.16
C ASP A 32 2.59 -6.53 2.05
N ILE A 33 1.77 -6.83 3.07
CA ILE A 33 1.26 -5.85 4.02
C ILE A 33 2.41 -5.38 4.91
N SER A 34 2.84 -4.16 4.66
CA SER A 34 3.77 -3.42 5.50
C SER A 34 3.36 -1.96 5.56
N GLN A 35 3.84 -1.25 6.59
CA GLN A 35 3.62 0.19 6.68
C GLN A 35 4.17 0.92 5.45
N GLU A 36 5.34 0.50 4.94
CA GLU A 36 5.95 1.07 3.75
C GLU A 36 5.11 0.85 2.49
N SER A 37 4.65 -0.38 2.26
CA SER A 37 3.79 -0.73 1.11
C SER A 37 2.49 0.08 1.12
N ILE A 38 1.86 0.20 2.30
CA ILE A 38 0.61 0.97 2.45
C ILE A 38 0.86 2.45 2.16
N MET A 39 1.92 3.03 2.74
CA MET A 39 2.25 4.44 2.56
C MET A 39 2.65 4.76 1.11
N THR A 40 3.38 3.87 0.45
CA THR A 40 3.73 3.94 -0.98
C THR A 40 2.46 4.08 -1.84
N LEU A 41 1.47 3.20 -1.63
CA LEU A 41 0.20 3.25 -2.36
C LEU A 41 -0.62 4.51 -2.02
N ALA A 42 -0.70 4.85 -0.74
CA ALA A 42 -1.50 5.98 -0.23
C ALA A 42 -0.96 7.34 -0.70
N THR A 43 0.36 7.50 -0.76
CA THR A 43 1.03 8.74 -1.20
C THR A 43 1.27 8.78 -2.70
N GLY A 44 1.24 7.63 -3.38
CA GLY A 44 1.54 7.53 -4.80
C GLY A 44 3.02 7.66 -5.15
N VAL A 45 3.91 7.60 -4.15
CA VAL A 45 5.35 7.45 -4.37
C VAL A 45 5.57 6.06 -4.94
N THR A 46 5.52 5.94 -6.26
CA THR A 46 5.98 4.73 -6.95
C THR A 46 7.47 4.93 -7.15
N ASP A 47 8.31 3.95 -6.79
CA ASP A 47 9.74 4.02 -7.06
C ASP A 47 9.97 4.18 -8.58
N SER A 48 10.06 5.44 -9.01
CA SER A 48 10.08 5.84 -10.40
C SER A 48 11.49 5.71 -10.98
N HIS A 49 12.46 5.24 -10.19
CA HIS A 49 13.83 5.01 -10.64
C HIS A 49 14.03 3.65 -11.33
N LEU A 50 13.08 2.71 -11.27
CA LEU A 50 13.24 1.40 -11.93
C LEU A 50 12.70 1.31 -13.37
N LYS A 51 12.08 2.37 -13.92
CA LYS A 51 11.47 2.33 -15.28
C LYS A 51 12.13 3.23 -16.34
N ALA A 52 13.30 3.82 -16.06
CA ALA A 52 14.07 4.60 -17.04
C ALA A 52 15.17 3.79 -17.77
N GLY A 53 15.06 2.45 -17.79
CA GLY A 53 16.07 1.54 -18.36
C GLY A 53 15.53 0.50 -19.34
N GLN A 54 14.26 0.56 -19.75
CA GLN A 54 13.72 -0.32 -20.79
C GLN A 54 12.88 0.49 -21.78
N LEU A 55 13.40 0.54 -23.02
CA LEU A 55 12.96 1.21 -24.26
C LEU A 55 13.51 2.62 -24.47
#